data_AF-A0A2G2WZM0-F1
#
_entry.id   AF-A0A2G2WZM0-F1
#
_cell.length_a   1.000
_cell.length_b   1.000
_cell.length_c   1.000
_cell.angle_alpha   90.00
_cell.angle_beta   90.00
_cell.angle_gamma   90.00
#
_symmetry.space_group_name_H-M   'P 1'
#
loop_
_entity.id
_entity.type
_entity.pdbx_description
1 polymer ?
#
loop_
_entity_poly.entity_id
_entity_poly.type
_entity_poly.pdbx_seq_one_letter_code
_entity_poly.pdbx_strand_id
1 'polypeptide(L)'
;MLCSQFERRYVYLSRQKFSSHVIEKLLKCFEESRSRIINELVSEPHFDQLLQDPFANYVIQSALGVTKGSVRALLLHAVRPHTLLLRTSPYCKKIFSRRLLKK
;
A
#
# COMPACT_ATOMS: atom_id res chain seq x y z
N MET A 1 21.72 6.19 4.72
CA MET A 1 20.50 5.68 5.40
C MET A 1 19.89 4.59 4.53
N LEU A 2 19.66 3.38 5.04
CA LEU A 2 19.22 2.20 4.25
C LEU A 2 17.97 2.44 3.37
N CYS A 3 17.12 3.40 3.70
CA CYS A 3 15.89 3.66 2.95
C CYS A 3 16.14 4.11 1.50
N SER A 4 17.25 4.80 1.19
CA SER A 4 17.55 5.26 -0.18
C SER A 4 17.94 4.12 -1.13
N GLN A 5 18.40 2.97 -0.61
CA GLN A 5 18.77 1.80 -1.42
C GLN A 5 17.54 1.07 -1.99
N PHE A 6 16.36 1.36 -1.44
CA PHE A 6 15.09 0.75 -1.86
C PHE A 6 14.21 1.67 -2.71
N GLU A 7 14.64 2.92 -2.92
CA GLU A 7 13.93 3.86 -3.79
C GLU A 7 13.88 3.31 -5.21
N ARG A 8 12.68 3.31 -5.82
CA ARG A 8 12.30 2.67 -7.08
C ARG A 8 12.19 1.14 -7.06
N ARG A 9 12.23 0.52 -5.88
CA ARG A 9 12.00 -0.93 -5.72
C ARG A 9 10.90 -1.24 -4.71
N TYR A 10 10.21 -0.27 -4.12
CA TYR A 10 9.16 -0.53 -3.12
C TYR A 10 8.00 -1.32 -3.71
N VAL A 11 7.62 -1.03 -4.95
CA VAL A 11 6.61 -1.80 -5.70
C VAL A 11 7.03 -3.26 -5.79
N TYR A 12 8.24 -3.52 -6.28
CA TYR A 12 8.79 -4.87 -6.44
C TYR A 12 8.92 -5.61 -5.10
N LEU A 13 9.43 -4.95 -4.06
CA LEU A 13 9.61 -5.52 -2.73
C LEU A 13 8.26 -5.84 -2.06
N SER A 14 7.23 -5.03 -2.30
CA SER A 14 5.89 -5.27 -1.77
C SER A 14 5.26 -6.55 -2.33
N ARG A 15 5.65 -6.97 -3.54
CA ARG A 15 5.18 -8.22 -4.19
C ARG A 15 5.95 -9.46 -3.76
N GLN A 16 7.01 -9.31 -2.96
CA GLN A 16 7.80 -10.44 -2.47
C GLN A 16 7.30 -10.89 -1.09
N LYS A 17 7.23 -12.21 -0.89
CA LYS A 17 6.79 -12.82 0.38
C LYS A 17 7.54 -12.30 1.61
N PHE A 18 8.87 -12.23 1.54
CA PHE A 18 9.68 -11.84 2.69
C PHE A 18 9.90 -10.32 2.77
N SER A 19 10.11 -9.68 1.62
CA SER A 19 10.37 -8.23 1.58
C SER A 19 9.12 -7.41 1.89
N SER A 20 7.92 -7.90 1.59
CA SER A 20 6.66 -7.22 1.95
C SER A 20 6.56 -6.97 3.46
N HIS A 21 6.97 -7.93 4.29
CA HIS A 21 7.03 -7.77 5.74
C HIS A 21 8.02 -6.68 6.18
N VAL A 22 9.14 -6.52 5.45
CA VAL A 22 10.10 -5.44 5.71
C VAL A 22 9.46 -4.10 5.38
N ILE A 23 8.75 -3.98 4.25
CA ILE A 23 8.05 -2.75 3.87
C ILE A 23 6.95 -2.40 4.88
N GLU A 24 6.18 -3.39 5.35
CA GLU A 24 5.20 -3.17 6.41
C GLU A 24 5.84 -2.67 7.71
N LYS A 25 6.99 -3.23 8.08
CA LYS A 25 7.72 -2.81 9.29
C LYS A 25 8.32 -1.41 9.11
N LEU A 26 8.80 -1.08 7.91
CA LEU A 26 9.26 0.26 7.56
C LEU A 26 8.11 1.27 7.68
N LEU A 27 6.94 0.96 7.13
CA LEU A 27 5.74 1.79 7.25
C LEU A 27 5.32 2.00 8.71
N LYS A 28 5.49 1.01 9.59
CA LYS A 28 5.15 1.14 11.02
C LYS A 28 6.19 1.93 11.80
N CYS A 29 7.47 1.64 11.61
CA CYS A 29 8.56 2.17 12.42
C CYS A 29 9.12 3.53 11.94
N PHE A 30 9.07 3.83 10.64
CA PHE A 30 9.74 5.00 10.06
C PHE A 30 8.75 5.91 9.35
N GLU A 31 8.37 7.02 9.99
CA GLU A 31 7.38 7.95 9.44
C GLU A 31 7.87 8.64 8.16
N GLU A 32 9.15 9.00 8.13
CA GLU A 32 9.78 9.68 6.98
C GLU A 32 9.78 8.82 5.71
N SER A 33 9.85 7.50 5.86
CA SER A 33 9.82 6.56 4.74
C SER A 33 8.40 6.35 4.20
N ARG A 34 7.35 6.65 4.99
CA ARG A 34 5.95 6.40 4.58
C ARG A 34 5.57 7.18 3.33
N SER A 35 5.94 8.46 3.26
CA SER A 35 5.63 9.32 2.12
C SER A 35 6.32 8.81 0.85
N ARG A 36 7.60 8.41 0.93
CA ARG A 36 8.35 7.86 -0.20
C ARG A 36 7.76 6.55 -0.71
N ILE A 37 7.49 5.61 0.20
CA ILE A 37 6.89 4.31 -0.13
C ILE A 37 5.53 4.51 -0.79
N ILE A 38 4.67 5.36 -0.22
CA ILE A 38 3.31 5.55 -0.74
C ILE A 38 3.33 6.27 -2.07
N ASN A 39 4.13 7.33 -2.23
CA ASN A 39 4.26 8.03 -3.50
C ASN A 39 4.71 7.09 -4.61
N GLU A 40 5.63 6.16 -4.32
CA GLU A 40 6.06 5.17 -5.30
C GLU A 40 4.95 4.15 -5.62
N LEU A 41 4.27 3.63 -4.60
CA LEU A 41 3.16 2.68 -4.80
C LEU A 41 2.02 3.30 -5.63
N VAL A 42 1.60 4.54 -5.32
CA VAL A 42 0.51 5.20 -6.07
C VAL A 42 0.93 5.69 -7.45
N SER A 43 2.23 5.82 -7.71
CA SER A 43 2.76 6.14 -9.04
C SER A 43 2.85 4.91 -9.95
N GLU A 44 2.62 3.70 -9.42
CA GLU A 44 2.64 2.47 -10.22
C GLU A 44 1.45 2.48 -11.21
N PRO A 45 1.70 2.37 -12.53
CA PRO A 45 0.63 2.37 -13.54
C PRO A 45 -0.40 1.26 -13.33
N HIS A 46 0.03 0.12 -12.76
CA HIS A 46 -0.78 -1.07 -12.50
C HIS A 46 -1.09 -1.24 -11.00
N PHE A 47 -1.52 -0.17 -10.34
CA PHE A 47 -1.84 -0.19 -8.90
C PHE A 47 -2.92 -1.24 -8.55
N ASP A 48 -3.84 -1.51 -9.46
CA ASP A 48 -4.84 -2.58 -9.36
C ASP A 48 -4.22 -3.98 -9.21
N GLN A 49 -3.07 -4.22 -9.85
CA GLN A 49 -2.33 -5.48 -9.69
C GLN A 49 -1.72 -5.58 -8.30
N LEU A 50 -1.24 -4.46 -7.72
CA LEU A 50 -0.73 -4.45 -6.34
C LEU A 50 -1.84 -4.71 -5.32
N LEU A 51 -3.06 -4.23 -5.57
CA LEU A 51 -4.20 -4.51 -4.71
C LEU A 51 -4.57 -6.00 -4.73
N GLN A 52 -4.43 -6.66 -5.88
CA GLN A 52 -4.78 -8.08 -6.08
C GLN A 52 -3.62 -9.04 -5.76
N ASP A 53 -2.39 -8.52 -5.66
CA ASP A 53 -1.20 -9.31 -5.36
C ASP A 53 -1.30 -9.95 -3.98
N PRO A 54 -0.94 -11.24 -3.82
CA PRO A 54 -1.10 -11.98 -2.57
C PRO A 54 -0.28 -11.41 -1.40
N PHE A 55 0.77 -10.61 -1.66
CA PHE A 55 1.62 -10.00 -0.63
C PHE A 55 1.46 -8.48 -0.58
N ALA A 56 1.44 -7.80 -1.73
CA ALA A 56 1.40 -6.33 -1.76
C ALA A 56 0.08 -5.76 -1.21
N ASN A 57 -1.02 -6.53 -1.28
CA ASN A 57 -2.29 -6.13 -0.67
C ASN A 57 -2.15 -5.85 0.84
N TYR A 58 -1.27 -6.58 1.55
CA TYR A 58 -1.04 -6.39 2.98
C TYR A 58 -0.24 -5.11 3.25
N VAL A 59 0.72 -4.79 2.38
CA VAL A 59 1.49 -3.54 2.45
C VAL A 59 0.55 -2.34 2.28
N ILE A 60 -0.36 -2.37 1.30
CA ILE A 60 -1.33 -1.30 1.08
C ILE A 60 -2.28 -1.17 2.27
N GLN A 61 -2.72 -2.28 2.88
CA GLN A 61 -3.52 -2.25 4.12
C GLN A 61 -2.75 -1.63 5.29
N SER A 62 -1.49 -2.02 5.49
CA SER A 62 -0.61 -1.45 6.49
C SER A 62 -0.45 0.06 6.26
N ALA A 63 -0.19 0.47 5.02
CA ALA A 63 -0.07 1.87 4.63
C ALA A 63 -1.35 2.67 4.94
N LEU A 64 -2.52 2.16 4.58
CA LEU A 64 -3.81 2.77 4.93
C LEU A 64 -4.07 2.79 6.43
N GLY A 65 -3.51 1.86 7.21
CA GLY A 65 -3.67 1.81 8.66
C GLY A 65 -2.77 2.79 9.41
N VAL A 66 -1.52 2.93 8.96
CA VAL A 66 -0.48 3.74 9.66
C VAL A 66 -0.42 5.19 9.19
N THR A 67 -0.88 5.49 7.98
CA THR A 67 -0.79 6.85 7.43
C THR A 67 -1.97 7.74 7.77
N LYS A 68 -1.67 9.03 7.94
CA LYS A 68 -2.59 10.11 8.33
C LYS A 68 -2.36 11.33 7.42
N GLY A 69 -3.31 12.26 7.42
CA GLY A 69 -3.19 13.53 6.69
C GLY A 69 -3.18 13.37 5.17
N SER A 70 -2.35 14.17 4.49
CA SER A 70 -2.26 14.27 3.03
C SER A 70 -1.84 12.96 2.36
N VAL A 71 -0.88 12.24 2.93
CA VAL A 71 -0.37 10.97 2.39
C VAL A 71 -1.46 9.90 2.38
N ARG A 72 -2.30 9.86 3.42
CA ARG A 72 -3.46 8.96 3.47
C ARG A 72 -4.48 9.32 2.39
N ALA A 73 -4.73 10.61 2.18
CA ALA A 73 -5.67 11.08 1.15
C ALA A 73 -5.20 10.69 -0.27
N LEU A 74 -3.91 10.79 -0.55
CA LEU A 74 -3.31 10.31 -1.81
C LEU A 74 -3.55 8.82 -2.02
N LEU A 75 -3.26 7.99 -1.01
CA LEU A 75 -3.48 6.55 -1.09
C LEU A 75 -4.96 6.19 -1.27
N LEU A 76 -5.86 6.91 -0.58
CA LEU A 76 -7.31 6.73 -0.76
C LEU A 76 -7.76 7.13 -2.16
N HIS A 77 -7.21 8.20 -2.73
CA HIS A 77 -7.52 8.62 -4.10
C HIS A 77 -7.10 7.57 -5.13
N ALA A 78 -5.94 6.94 -4.95
CA ALA A 78 -5.49 5.83 -5.78
C ALA A 78 -6.36 4.57 -5.62
N VAL A 79 -6.82 4.27 -4.40
CA VAL A 79 -7.64 3.08 -4.12
C VAL A 79 -9.10 3.24 -4.58
N ARG A 80 -9.66 4.45 -4.49
CA ARG A 80 -11.07 4.77 -4.82
C ARG A 80 -11.56 4.26 -6.19
N PRO A 81 -10.86 4.44 -7.32
CA PRO A 81 -11.32 3.90 -8.60
C PRO A 81 -11.39 2.36 -8.62
N HIS A 82 -10.55 1.69 -7.81
CA HIS A 82 -10.50 0.24 -7.73
C HIS A 82 -11.44 -0.35 -6.65
N THR A 83 -12.28 0.47 -6.02
CA THR A 83 -13.18 0.02 -4.95
C THR A 83 -14.12 -1.10 -5.38
N LEU A 84 -14.55 -1.09 -6.65
CA LEU A 84 -15.37 -2.16 -7.23
C LEU A 84 -14.61 -3.49 -7.31
N LEU A 85 -13.35 -3.46 -7.77
CA LEU A 85 -12.44 -4.61 -7.76
C LEU A 85 -12.16 -5.10 -6.34
N LEU A 86 -12.08 -4.19 -5.36
CA LEU A 86 -11.90 -4.56 -3.97
C LEU A 86 -13.08 -5.34 -3.40
N ARG A 87 -14.30 -5.06 -3.90
CA ARG A 87 -15.53 -5.68 -3.45
C ARG A 87 -15.75 -7.06 -4.08
N THR A 88 -15.28 -7.25 -5.32
CA THR A 88 -15.43 -8.50 -6.09
C THR A 88 -14.29 -9.49 -5.84
N SER A 89 -13.04 -9.02 -5.68
CA SER A 89 -11.88 -9.91 -5.50
C SER A 89 -11.78 -10.45 -4.07
N PRO A 90 -11.63 -11.78 -3.86
CA PRO A 90 -11.55 -12.40 -2.53
C PRO A 90 -10.33 -11.94 -1.72
N TYR A 91 -9.21 -11.61 -2.39
CA TYR A 91 -8.00 -11.10 -1.73
C TYR A 91 -8.18 -9.65 -1.26
N CYS A 92 -8.89 -8.86 -2.05
CA CYS A 92 -9.10 -7.45 -1.78
C CYS A 92 -10.24 -7.15 -0.80
N LYS A 93 -11.14 -8.11 -0.54
CA LYS A 93 -12.25 -7.98 0.41
C LYS A 93 -11.79 -7.50 1.80
N LYS A 94 -10.58 -7.87 2.23
CA LYS A 94 -10.03 -7.44 3.54
C LYS A 94 -9.65 -5.96 3.58
N ILE A 95 -9.24 -5.37 2.46
CA ILE A 95 -8.99 -3.92 2.33
C ILE A 95 -10.30 -3.15 2.58
N PHE A 96 -11.39 -3.64 1.99
CA PHE A 96 -12.71 -3.00 2.11
C PHE A 96 -13.38 -3.24 3.47
N SER A 97 -13.20 -4.42 4.09
CA SER A 97 -13.89 -4.76 5.33
C SER A 97 -13.42 -3.96 6.55
N ARG A 98 -12.18 -3.45 6.55
CA ARG A 98 -11.56 -2.76 7.70
C ARG A 98 -12.08 -1.34 8.00
N ARG A 99 -13.27 -0.93 7.54
CA ARG A 99 -13.83 0.43 7.75
C ARG A 99 -12.96 1.59 7.23
N LEU A 100 -11.98 1.33 6.36
CA LEU A 100 -11.04 2.36 5.88
C LEU A 100 -11.66 3.31 4.84
N LEU A 101 -12.74 2.90 4.18
CA LEU A 101 -13.41 3.63 3.09
C LEU A 101 -14.84 4.10 3.44
N LYS A 102 -15.31 3.88 4.67
CA LYS A 102 -16.62 4.38 5.13
C LYS A 102 -16.47 5.79 5.70
N LYS A 103 -16.33 6.80 4.86
CA LYS A 103 -16.70 8.17 5.21
C LYS A 103 -17.04 8.97 3.98
#